data_AF-A0ABD1PAD6-F1
#
_entry.id   AF-A0ABD1PAD6-F1
#
_cell.length_a   1.000
_cell.length_b   1.000
_cell.length_c   1.000
_cell.angle_alpha   90.00
_cell.angle_beta   90.00
_cell.angle_gamma   90.00
#
_symmetry.space_group_name_H-M   'P 1'
#
loop_
_entity.id
_entity.type
_entity.pdbx_description
1 polymer ?
#
loop_
_entity_poly.entity_id
_entity_poly.type
_entity_poly.pdbx_seq_one_letter_code
_entity_poly.pdbx_strand_id
1 'polypeptide(L)'
;MEAENLLLARHQLVENDRVRQGNREALTAIRKRAQTTKTSVPLPFESIMRDVESRPLVKEVCTTCGDLESKETWLMFPGTDLFASIPFHAAHTILEKDQTHIDYESKKLQSYVKEKSFSISEKGVLADKIGPGVLRALVTLTDKPKIEEED
;
A
#
# COMPACT_ATOMS: atom_id res chain seq x y z
N MET A 1 -8.19 26.63 -2.61
CA MET A 1 -8.75 25.27 -2.76
C MET A 1 -7.73 24.23 -3.27
N GLU A 2 -7.18 24.30 -4.50
CA GLU A 2 -6.26 23.24 -5.00
C GLU A 2 -4.99 23.04 -4.17
N ALA A 3 -4.34 24.13 -3.75
CA ALA A 3 -3.14 24.07 -2.92
C ALA A 3 -3.42 23.54 -1.50
N GLU A 4 -4.57 23.90 -0.91
CA GLU A 4 -5.01 23.40 0.40
C GLU A 4 -5.31 21.90 0.33
N ASN A 5 -6.01 21.45 -0.71
CA ASN A 5 -6.28 20.03 -0.94
C ASN A 5 -4.98 19.22 -1.12
N LEU A 6 -3.98 19.80 -1.80
CA LEU A 6 -2.65 19.19 -1.90
C LEU A 6 -1.96 19.10 -0.53
N LEU A 7 -2.05 20.14 0.30
CA LEU A 7 -1.47 20.14 1.65
C LEU A 7 -2.13 19.08 2.54
N LEU A 8 -3.46 19.01 2.53
CA LEU A 8 -4.23 17.99 3.25
C LEU A 8 -3.86 16.58 2.80
N ALA A 9 -3.77 16.35 1.48
CA ALA A 9 -3.37 15.05 0.93
C ALA A 9 -1.94 14.65 1.33
N ARG A 10 -1.00 15.61 1.41
CA ARG A 10 0.37 15.35 1.90
C ARG A 10 0.39 15.01 3.38
N HIS A 11 -0.42 15.69 4.19
CA HIS A 11 -0.53 15.35 5.61
C HIS A 11 -1.11 13.94 5.79
N GLN A 12 -2.15 13.60 5.05
CA GLN A 12 -2.75 12.26 5.08
C GLN A 12 -1.76 11.16 4.65
N LEU A 13 -0.81 11.43 3.75
CA LEU A 13 0.25 10.47 3.42
C LEU A 13 1.11 10.09 4.63
N VAL A 14 1.40 11.06 5.51
CA VAL A 14 2.18 10.83 6.73
C VAL A 14 1.39 9.99 7.72
N GLU A 15 0.11 10.31 7.93
CA GLU A 15 -0.75 9.53 8.82
C GLU A 15 -0.96 8.11 8.30
N ASN A 16 -1.19 7.94 7.00
CA ASN A 16 -1.29 6.62 6.38
C ASN A 16 0.01 5.82 6.53
N ASP A 17 1.18 6.46 6.42
CA ASP A 17 2.46 5.79 6.63
C ASP A 17 2.65 5.33 8.08
N ARG A 18 2.22 6.15 9.04
CA ARG A 18 2.22 5.79 10.46
C ARG A 18 1.35 4.57 10.75
N VAL A 19 0.13 4.54 10.24
CA VAL A 19 -0.79 3.39 10.40
C VAL A 19 -0.24 2.15 9.69
N ARG A 20 0.29 2.31 8.47
CA ARG A 20 0.94 1.24 7.71
C ARG A 20 2.08 0.61 8.49
N GLN A 21 2.94 1.42 9.10
CA GLN A 21 4.06 0.94 9.91
C GLN A 21 3.57 0.18 11.15
N GLY A 22 2.54 0.70 11.84
CA GLY A 22 1.92 0.01 12.97
C GLY A 22 1.37 -1.38 12.60
N ASN A 23 0.68 -1.50 11.46
CA ASN A 23 0.19 -2.80 10.98
C ASN A 23 1.33 -3.78 10.63
N ARG A 24 2.42 -3.30 10.04
CA ARG A 24 3.61 -4.14 9.78
C ARG A 24 4.25 -4.65 11.07
N GLU A 25 4.31 -3.82 12.09
CA GLU A 25 4.82 -4.20 13.41
C GLU A 25 3.91 -5.23 14.07
N ALA A 26 2.59 -5.05 14.01
CA ALA A 26 1.62 -6.01 14.52
C ALA A 26 1.73 -7.38 13.81
N LEU A 27 1.81 -7.40 12.47
CA LEU A 27 2.04 -8.63 11.70
C LEU A 27 3.37 -9.29 12.05
N THR A 28 4.41 -8.50 12.28
CA THR A 28 5.72 -9.02 12.70
C THR A 28 5.65 -9.62 14.11
N ALA A 29 4.92 -9.00 15.04
CA ALA A 29 4.70 -9.53 16.38
C ALA A 29 3.91 -10.85 16.35
N ILE A 30 2.87 -10.94 15.52
CA ILE A 30 2.11 -12.18 15.29
C ILE A 30 3.04 -13.28 14.78
N ARG A 31 3.86 -13.00 13.75
CA ARG A 31 4.82 -13.98 13.22
C ARG A 31 5.83 -14.45 14.25
N LYS A 32 6.38 -13.53 15.05
CA LYS A 32 7.30 -13.86 16.14
C LYS A 32 6.64 -14.76 17.19
N ARG A 33 5.39 -14.45 17.55
CA ARG A 33 4.60 -15.27 18.50
C ARG A 33 4.25 -16.64 17.91
N ALA A 34 4.05 -16.71 16.61
CA ALA A 34 3.77 -17.95 15.91
C ALA A 34 4.97 -18.88 15.76
N GLN A 35 6.20 -18.37 15.97
CA GLN A 35 7.46 -19.07 15.70
C GLN A 35 7.57 -19.60 14.26
N THR A 36 6.69 -19.18 13.35
CA THR A 36 6.72 -19.53 11.94
C THR A 36 7.79 -18.68 11.25
N THR A 37 9.03 -19.15 11.22
CA THR A 37 10.06 -18.60 10.34
C THR A 37 9.67 -18.96 8.90
N LYS A 38 9.30 -17.98 8.08
CA LYS A 38 9.15 -18.19 6.64
C LYS A 38 10.49 -18.69 6.07
N THR A 39 10.61 -19.98 5.83
CA THR A 39 11.29 -20.51 4.64
C THR A 39 10.23 -21.23 3.83
N SER A 40 9.74 -20.52 2.83
CA SER A 40 8.76 -20.97 1.85
C SER A 40 9.38 -22.00 0.91
N VAL A 41 9.46 -23.24 1.35
CA VAL A 41 9.61 -24.40 0.45
C VAL A 41 8.64 -25.45 0.95
N PRO A 42 7.56 -25.75 0.21
CA PRO A 42 6.78 -26.96 0.47
C PRO A 42 7.76 -28.14 0.44
N LEU A 43 7.84 -28.92 1.52
CA LEU A 43 8.69 -30.10 1.50
C LEU A 43 8.21 -31.02 0.37
N PRO A 44 9.11 -31.60 -0.45
CA PRO A 44 8.76 -32.37 -1.64
C PRO A 44 7.72 -33.48 -1.42
N PHE A 45 7.59 -33.93 -0.17
CA PHE A 45 6.67 -34.98 0.25
C PHE A 45 5.19 -34.55 0.26
N GLU A 46 4.85 -33.28 0.52
CA GLU A 46 3.44 -32.86 0.61
C GLU A 46 2.72 -32.89 -0.75
N SER A 47 3.44 -32.73 -1.86
CA SER A 47 2.82 -32.81 -3.18
C SER A 47 2.54 -34.25 -3.64
N ILE A 48 3.10 -35.26 -2.95
CA ILE A 48 2.98 -36.68 -3.30
C ILE A 48 1.77 -37.35 -2.63
N MET A 49 1.29 -36.81 -1.49
CA MET A 49 0.25 -37.44 -0.66
C MET A 49 -1.19 -37.04 -1.02
N ARG A 50 -1.42 -36.35 -2.16
CA ARG A 50 -2.76 -35.84 -2.52
C ARG A 50 -3.77 -36.90 -3.01
N ASP A 51 -3.34 -38.14 -3.25
CA ASP A 51 -4.16 -39.18 -3.90
C ASP A 51 -4.57 -40.37 -3.01
N VAL A 52 -4.69 -40.20 -1.67
CA VAL A 52 -5.21 -41.28 -0.80
C VAL A 52 -6.43 -40.84 0.02
N GLU A 53 -7.55 -41.43 -0.37
CA GLU A 53 -8.95 -41.44 0.08
C GLU A 53 -9.35 -40.90 1.49
N SER A 54 -10.35 -39.99 1.45
CA SER A 54 -11.60 -39.96 2.26
C SER A 54 -11.60 -39.65 3.78
N ARG A 55 -10.62 -38.91 4.28
CA ARG A 55 -10.76 -38.00 5.45
C ARG A 55 -9.98 -36.71 5.13
N PRO A 56 -10.32 -35.52 5.66
CA PRO A 56 -9.44 -34.36 5.50
C PRO A 56 -8.18 -34.62 6.34
N LEU A 57 -7.23 -35.38 5.76
CA LEU A 57 -5.96 -35.80 6.37
C LEU A 57 -4.99 -34.61 6.51
N VAL A 58 -5.28 -33.50 5.84
CA VAL A 58 -4.51 -32.27 5.87
C VAL A 58 -5.45 -31.17 6.35
N LYS A 59 -5.24 -30.72 7.59
CA LYS A 59 -5.80 -29.45 8.04
C LYS A 59 -5.05 -28.36 7.26
N GLU A 60 -5.74 -27.50 6.50
CA GLU A 60 -5.09 -26.36 5.86
C GLU A 60 -4.61 -25.39 6.95
N VAL A 61 -3.38 -25.59 7.40
CA VAL A 61 -2.77 -24.77 8.42
C VAL A 61 -2.25 -23.50 7.74
N CYS A 62 -2.68 -22.34 8.23
CA CYS A 62 -2.17 -21.07 7.76
C CYS A 62 -0.65 -21.00 7.94
N THR A 63 0.08 -20.77 6.85
CA THR A 63 1.56 -20.72 6.84
C THR A 63 2.15 -19.68 7.79
N THR A 64 1.38 -18.65 8.15
CA THR A 64 1.78 -17.60 9.10
C THR A 64 1.34 -17.89 10.53
N CYS A 65 0.27 -18.67 10.74
CA CYS A 65 -0.28 -18.92 12.08
C CYS A 65 0.16 -20.25 12.67
N GLY A 66 0.53 -21.23 11.85
CA GLY A 66 0.80 -22.59 12.31
C GLY A 66 -0.38 -23.15 13.10
N ASP A 67 -0.08 -23.97 14.11
CA ASP A 67 -1.08 -24.62 14.97
C ASP A 67 -1.73 -23.71 16.02
N LEU A 68 -1.44 -22.40 16.01
CA LEU A 68 -1.99 -21.45 16.99
C LEU A 68 -3.41 -20.97 16.67
N GLU A 69 -4.06 -21.53 15.66
CA GLU A 69 -5.40 -21.14 15.23
C GLU A 69 -6.44 -21.13 16.37
N SER A 70 -6.34 -22.07 17.30
CA SER A 70 -7.24 -22.19 18.47
C SER A 70 -6.90 -21.23 19.62
N LYS A 71 -5.79 -20.50 19.54
CA LYS A 71 -5.36 -19.59 20.60
C LYS A 71 -6.03 -18.24 20.43
N GLU A 72 -6.57 -17.71 21.52
CA GLU A 72 -7.11 -16.36 21.54
C GLU A 72 -6.00 -15.29 21.56
N THR A 73 -6.28 -14.16 20.93
CA THR A 73 -5.43 -12.98 20.88
C THR A 73 -6.26 -11.72 20.96
N TRP A 74 -5.75 -10.76 21.73
CA TRP A 74 -6.32 -9.44 21.82
C TRP A 74 -5.92 -8.61 20.60
N LEU A 75 -6.92 -8.08 19.91
CA LEU A 75 -6.75 -7.11 18.84
C LEU A 75 -7.49 -5.83 19.21
N MET A 76 -6.85 -4.69 18.96
CA MET A 76 -7.49 -3.37 18.97
C MET A 76 -7.93 -3.05 17.55
N PHE A 77 -9.23 -2.77 17.36
CA PHE A 77 -9.74 -2.47 16.02
C PHE A 77 -9.36 -1.04 15.61
N PRO A 78 -8.72 -0.85 14.45
CA PRO A 78 -8.28 0.47 14.01
C PRO A 78 -9.45 1.44 13.86
N GLY A 79 -9.28 2.67 14.34
CA GLY A 79 -10.33 3.70 14.34
C GLY A 79 -11.38 3.55 15.43
N THR A 80 -11.22 2.59 16.35
CA THR A 80 -12.10 2.40 17.51
C THR A 80 -11.26 2.22 18.78
N ASP A 81 -11.83 2.56 19.94
CA ASP A 81 -11.21 2.28 21.25
C ASP A 81 -11.65 0.90 21.80
N LEU A 82 -11.89 -0.07 20.91
CA LEU A 82 -12.41 -1.39 21.25
C LEU A 82 -11.32 -2.47 21.15
N PHE A 83 -11.18 -3.23 22.23
CA PHE A 83 -10.36 -4.43 22.29
C PHE A 83 -11.26 -5.66 22.30
N ALA A 84 -10.97 -6.63 21.45
CA ALA A 84 -11.66 -7.91 21.45
C ALA A 84 -10.67 -9.07 21.51
N SER A 85 -11.07 -10.11 22.24
CA SER A 85 -10.43 -11.42 22.15
C SER A 85 -10.96 -12.13 20.92
N ILE A 86 -10.09 -12.42 19.96
CA ILE A 86 -10.43 -13.12 18.72
C ILE A 86 -9.44 -14.26 18.46
N PRO A 87 -9.81 -15.27 17.67
CA PRO A 87 -8.88 -16.32 17.28
C PRO A 87 -7.63 -15.75 16.58
N PHE A 88 -6.47 -16.36 16.84
CA PHE A 88 -5.18 -15.89 16.30
C PHE A 88 -5.20 -15.76 14.78
N HIS A 89 -5.80 -16.72 14.08
CA HIS A 89 -5.92 -16.70 12.63
C HIS A 89 -6.83 -15.57 12.12
N ALA A 90 -7.88 -15.23 12.87
CA ALA A 90 -8.74 -14.10 12.55
C ALA A 90 -7.97 -12.77 12.70
N ALA A 91 -7.21 -12.61 13.78
CA ALA A 91 -6.37 -11.42 14.01
C ALA A 91 -5.34 -11.23 12.89
N HIS A 92 -4.64 -12.30 12.53
CA HIS A 92 -3.69 -12.31 11.41
C HIS A 92 -4.34 -11.91 10.09
N THR A 93 -5.49 -12.53 9.75
CA THR A 93 -6.17 -12.29 8.47
C THR A 93 -6.71 -10.87 8.36
N ILE A 94 -7.23 -10.30 9.46
CA ILE A 94 -7.65 -8.90 9.52
C ILE A 94 -6.47 -7.98 9.22
N LEU A 95 -5.35 -8.17 9.93
CA LEU A 95 -4.16 -7.33 9.76
C LEU A 95 -3.54 -7.46 8.36
N GLU A 96 -3.56 -8.65 7.74
CA GLU A 96 -3.08 -8.82 6.36
C GLU A 96 -3.99 -8.11 5.35
N LYS A 97 -5.32 -8.25 5.49
CA LYS A 97 -6.28 -7.53 4.65
C LYS A 97 -6.12 -6.02 4.80
N ASP A 98 -6.03 -5.53 6.03
CA ASP A 98 -5.84 -4.11 6.33
C ASP A 98 -4.53 -3.60 5.75
N GLN A 99 -3.43 -4.36 5.84
CA GLN A 99 -2.15 -4.00 5.24
C GLN A 99 -2.28 -3.82 3.72
N THR A 100 -2.93 -4.77 3.03
CA THR A 100 -3.13 -4.67 1.57
C THR A 100 -4.02 -3.50 1.17
N HIS A 101 -5.06 -3.22 1.96
CA HIS A 101 -5.94 -2.08 1.76
C HIS A 101 -5.19 -0.74 1.93
N ILE A 102 -4.47 -0.58 3.03
CA ILE A 102 -3.67 0.63 3.32
C ILE A 102 -2.60 0.85 2.24
N ASP A 103 -1.93 -0.22 1.77
CA ASP A 103 -0.94 -0.11 0.69
C ASP A 103 -1.57 0.34 -0.62
N TYR A 104 -2.79 -0.11 -0.94
CA TYR A 104 -3.55 0.35 -2.10
C TYR A 104 -3.94 1.83 -1.98
N GLU A 105 -4.54 2.22 -0.85
CA GLU A 105 -4.96 3.60 -0.61
C GLU A 105 -3.78 4.58 -0.58
N SER A 106 -2.66 4.18 0.01
CA SER A 106 -1.44 4.98 0.03
C SER A 106 -0.92 5.24 -1.38
N LYS A 107 -0.89 4.22 -2.25
CA LYS A 107 -0.51 4.38 -3.67
C LYS A 107 -1.46 5.31 -4.42
N LYS A 108 -2.77 5.16 -4.19
CA LYS A 108 -3.80 6.02 -4.80
C LYS A 108 -3.59 7.48 -4.38
N LEU A 109 -3.35 7.73 -3.09
CA LEU A 109 -3.11 9.07 -2.56
C LEU A 109 -1.79 9.67 -3.06
N GLN A 110 -0.74 8.87 -3.19
CA GLN A 110 0.53 9.31 -3.79
C GLN A 110 0.34 9.74 -5.25
N SER A 111 -0.44 8.97 -6.03
CA SER A 111 -0.78 9.34 -7.41
C SER A 111 -1.53 10.68 -7.46
N TYR A 112 -2.51 10.87 -6.58
CA TYR A 112 -3.27 12.12 -6.47
C TYR A 112 -2.37 13.31 -6.12
N VAL A 113 -1.50 13.16 -5.12
CA VAL A 113 -0.54 14.22 -4.72
C VAL A 113 0.39 14.57 -5.88
N LYS A 114 0.87 13.57 -6.63
CA LYS A 114 1.73 13.78 -7.79
C LYS A 114 1.01 14.56 -8.90
N GLU A 115 -0.22 14.18 -9.23
CA GLU A 115 -1.03 14.85 -10.24
C GLU A 115 -1.33 16.31 -9.85
N LYS A 116 -1.79 16.56 -8.62
CA LYS A 116 -2.08 17.92 -8.16
C LYS A 116 -0.82 18.78 -8.05
N SER A 117 0.29 18.20 -7.59
CA SER A 117 1.58 18.90 -7.58
C SER A 117 2.04 19.27 -8.99
N PHE A 118 1.81 18.40 -9.99
CA PHE A 118 2.14 18.68 -11.37
C PHE A 118 1.27 19.82 -11.93
N SER A 119 -0.04 19.76 -11.72
CA SER A 119 -0.98 20.81 -12.18
C SER A 119 -0.65 22.19 -11.60
N ILE A 120 -0.32 22.27 -10.30
CA ILE A 120 0.12 23.54 -9.67
C ILE A 120 1.44 24.03 -10.27
N SER A 121 2.36 23.11 -10.57
CA SER A 121 3.63 23.44 -11.22
C SER A 121 3.46 23.95 -12.64
N GLU A 122 2.50 23.43 -13.43
CA GLU A 122 2.22 23.93 -14.78
C GLU A 122 1.68 25.36 -14.78
N LYS A 123 0.91 25.73 -13.75
CA LYS A 123 0.38 27.09 -13.59
C LYS A 123 1.44 28.12 -13.15
N GLY A 124 2.68 27.71 -12.89
CA GLY A 124 3.76 28.62 -12.47
C GLY A 124 3.56 29.22 -11.07
N VAL A 125 2.66 28.65 -10.26
CA VAL A 125 2.30 29.16 -8.92
C VAL A 125 3.40 28.89 -7.89
N LEU A 126 4.32 27.96 -8.18
CA LEU A 126 5.51 27.73 -7.36
C LEU A 126 6.50 28.87 -7.61
N ALA A 127 6.65 29.75 -6.61
CA ALA A 127 7.22 31.09 -6.68
C ALA A 127 8.59 31.26 -7.37
N ASP A 128 9.34 30.18 -7.58
CA ASP A 128 10.71 30.23 -8.12
C ASP A 128 10.90 29.42 -9.42
N LYS A 129 9.82 28.95 -10.08
CA LYS A 129 9.93 28.10 -11.27
C LYS A 129 9.07 28.59 -12.43
N ILE A 130 9.73 28.87 -13.56
CA ILE A 130 9.05 28.99 -14.86
C ILE A 130 8.26 27.70 -15.10
N GLY A 131 6.97 27.82 -15.38
CA GLY A 131 6.10 26.68 -15.64
C GLY A 131 6.70 25.76 -16.72
N PRO A 132 6.69 24.43 -16.56
CA PRO A 132 7.26 23.52 -17.56
C PRO A 132 6.69 23.70 -18.98
N GLY A 133 5.43 24.12 -19.09
CA GLY A 133 4.82 24.49 -20.37
C GLY A 133 5.49 25.70 -21.03
N VAL A 134 5.80 26.74 -20.25
CA VAL A 134 6.52 27.93 -20.72
C VAL A 134 7.96 27.59 -21.09
N LEU A 135 8.66 26.78 -20.26
CA LEU A 135 10.01 26.30 -20.60
C LEU A 135 10.02 25.50 -21.91
N ARG A 136 9.05 24.60 -22.12
CA ARG A 136 8.92 23.86 -23.38
C ARG A 136 8.71 24.80 -24.55
N ALA A 137 7.80 25.77 -24.44
CA ALA A 137 7.54 26.76 -25.48
C ALA A 137 8.81 27.55 -25.85
N LEU A 138 9.57 28.01 -24.85
CA LEU A 138 10.83 28.73 -25.04
C LEU A 138 11.89 27.89 -25.79
N VAL A 139 11.98 26.59 -25.49
CA VAL A 139 12.94 25.69 -26.16
C VAL A 139 12.48 25.32 -27.58
N THR A 140 11.16 25.25 -27.82
CA THR A 140 10.61 24.88 -29.14
C THR A 140 10.42 26.06 -30.09
N LEU A 141 10.56 27.30 -29.60
CA LEU A 141 10.51 28.49 -30.46
C LEU A 141 11.67 28.43 -31.47
N THR A 142 11.31 28.41 -32.75
CA THR A 142 12.27 28.49 -33.86
C THR A 142 12.08 29.82 -34.55
N ASP A 143 13.17 30.55 -34.74
CA ASP A 143 13.20 31.91 -35.29
C ASP A 143 13.13 31.90 -36.82
N LYS A 144 12.32 31.00 -37.40
CA LYS A 144 12.15 30.92 -38.85
C LYS A 144 11.15 31.98 -39.30
N PRO A 145 11.53 32.91 -40.18
CA PRO A 145 10.57 33.85 -40.76
C PRO A 145 9.51 33.06 -41.54
N LYS A 146 8.25 33.47 -41.43
CA LYS A 146 7.21 33.04 -42.37
C LYS A 146 7.61 33.54 -43.75
N ILE A 147 8.07 32.63 -44.61
CA ILE A 147 8.10 32.89 -46.04
C ILE A 147 6.64 32.74 -46.47
N GLU A 148 5.94 33.87 -46.56
CA GLU A 148 4.69 33.94 -47.29
C GLU A 148 5.08 33.79 -48.76
N GLU A 149 4.91 32.58 -49.29
CA GLU A 149 4.94 32.35 -50.73
C GLU A 149 3.67 33.01 -51.29
N GLU A 150 3.81 34.24 -51.80
CA GLU A 150 2.84 34.83 -52.72
C GLU A 150 2.97 34.13 -54.08
N ASP A 151 1.81 33.75 -54.64
CA ASP A 151 1.59 32.98 -55.88
C ASP A 151 2.33 33.50 -57.13
#